data_AF-A0A7C6U750-F1
#
_entry.id   AF-A0A7C6U750-F1
#
_cell.length_a   1.000
_cell.length_b   1.000
_cell.length_c   1.000
_cell.angle_alpha   90.00
_cell.angle_beta   90.00
_cell.angle_gamma   90.00
#
_symmetry.space_group_name_H-M   'P 1'
#
loop_
_entity.id
_entity.type
_entity.pdbx_description
1 polymer ?
#
loop_
_entity_poly.entity_id
_entity_poly.type
_entity_poly.pdbx_seq_one_letter_code
_entity_poly.pdbx_strand_id
1 'polypeptide(L)'
;MTDAAAGLDALRHHGDADLVPGGRDFAVNVRGDAPPGWLRERLAARVGDLAAYPGGDDDEAAVAAVAARHGVGPERVLLLGGASEGFHL
;
A
#
# COMPACT_ATOMS: atom_id res chain seq x y z
N MET A 1 -28.37 8.35 -33.73
CA MET A 1 -28.63 7.43 -32.62
C MET A 1 -27.28 6.85 -32.22
N THR A 2 -26.52 7.61 -31.43
CA THR A 2 -25.18 7.23 -30.98
C THR A 2 -25.31 5.98 -30.13
N ASP A 3 -24.52 4.97 -30.45
CA ASP A 3 -24.62 3.65 -29.84
C ASP A 3 -24.35 3.73 -28.33
N ALA A 4 -25.42 3.62 -27.54
CA ALA A 4 -25.34 3.68 -26.08
C ALA A 4 -24.56 2.48 -25.50
N ALA A 5 -24.46 1.36 -26.24
CA ALA A 5 -23.62 0.23 -25.85
C ALA A 5 -22.13 0.58 -25.94
N ALA A 6 -21.72 1.30 -27.00
CA ALA A 6 -20.36 1.86 -27.09
C ALA A 6 -20.05 2.86 -25.96
N GLY A 7 -21.06 3.54 -25.41
CA GLY A 7 -20.91 4.47 -24.29
C GLY A 7 -20.70 3.81 -22.93
N LEU A 8 -21.33 2.67 -22.66
CA LEU A 8 -21.15 1.93 -21.40
C LEU A 8 -19.87 1.08 -21.39
N ASP A 9 -19.45 0.57 -22.56
CA ASP A 9 -18.20 -0.19 -22.67
C ASP A 9 -16.99 0.69 -22.34
N ALA A 10 -17.05 1.99 -22.69
CA ALA A 10 -16.04 2.97 -22.31
C ALA A 10 -15.88 3.14 -20.78
N LEU A 11 -16.88 2.79 -19.96
CA LEU A 11 -16.76 2.82 -18.50
C LEU A 11 -15.93 1.66 -17.93
N ARG A 12 -15.63 0.64 -18.74
CA ARG A 12 -14.75 -0.46 -18.36
C ARG A 12 -13.27 -0.12 -18.56
N HIS A 13 -12.98 1.05 -19.11
CA HIS A 13 -11.62 1.53 -19.28
C HIS A 13 -10.96 1.78 -17.93
N HIS A 14 -9.89 1.03 -17.64
CA HIS A 14 -9.10 1.19 -16.43
C HIS A 14 -7.91 2.13 -16.72
N GLY A 15 -7.64 3.10 -15.83
CA GLY A 15 -6.61 4.11 -16.05
C GLY A 15 -5.20 3.56 -16.30
N ASP A 16 -4.89 2.37 -15.79
CA ASP A 16 -3.61 1.67 -16.05
C ASP A 16 -3.35 1.44 -17.55
N ALA A 17 -4.40 1.33 -18.37
CA ALA A 17 -4.28 1.15 -19.82
C ALA A 17 -3.71 2.40 -20.53
N ASP A 18 -3.75 3.57 -19.88
CA ASP A 18 -3.25 4.84 -20.42
C ASP A 18 -1.81 5.14 -19.99
N LEU A 19 -1.15 4.23 -19.25
CA LEU A 19 0.23 4.39 -18.82
C LEU A 19 1.17 4.34 -20.03
N VAL A 20 1.92 5.42 -20.23
CA VAL A 20 2.94 5.52 -21.29
C VAL A 20 4.29 5.91 -20.70
N PRO A 21 5.42 5.41 -21.27
CA PRO A 21 6.75 5.81 -20.82
C PRO A 21 6.94 7.32 -20.86
N GLY A 22 7.42 7.90 -19.75
CA GLY A 22 7.60 9.35 -19.60
C GLY A 22 6.31 10.15 -19.39
N GLY A 23 5.16 9.48 -19.31
CA GLY A 23 3.89 10.09 -18.91
C GLY A 23 3.88 10.48 -17.43
N ARG A 24 3.02 11.45 -17.08
CA ARG A 24 2.74 11.77 -15.67
C ARG A 24 1.57 10.92 -15.21
N ASP A 25 1.76 10.21 -14.11
CA ASP A 25 0.73 9.40 -13.50
C ASP A 25 -0.15 10.26 -12.57
N PHE A 26 -1.45 10.29 -12.87
CA PHE A 26 -2.48 10.93 -12.05
C PHE A 26 -3.55 9.92 -11.57
N ALA A 27 -3.34 8.62 -11.80
CA ALA A 27 -4.30 7.57 -11.51
C ALA A 27 -4.37 7.23 -10.02
N VAL A 28 -3.29 7.50 -9.26
CA VAL A 28 -3.18 7.12 -7.84
C VAL A 28 -2.77 8.27 -6.94
N ASN A 29 -3.28 8.26 -5.70
CA ASN A 29 -2.93 9.23 -4.65
C ASN A 29 -1.69 8.77 -3.86
N VAL A 30 -0.60 8.43 -4.56
CA VAL A 30 0.66 8.02 -3.93
C VAL A 30 1.58 9.24 -3.77
N ARG A 31 2.19 9.39 -2.60
CA ARG A 31 3.13 10.49 -2.35
C ARG A 31 4.57 10.07 -2.62
N GLY A 32 5.25 10.86 -3.46
CA GLY A 32 6.66 10.71 -3.78
C GLY A 32 6.91 9.70 -4.90
N ASP A 33 8.04 9.85 -5.58
CA ASP A 33 8.37 9.02 -6.76
C ASP A 33 8.91 7.64 -6.36
N ALA A 34 9.45 7.51 -5.15
CA ALA A 34 9.99 6.27 -4.61
C ALA A 34 10.04 6.32 -3.06
N PRO A 35 10.11 5.15 -2.37
CA PRO A 35 10.41 5.10 -0.95
C PRO A 35 11.73 5.83 -0.63
N PRO A 36 11.83 6.55 0.50
CA PRO A 36 13.06 7.24 0.88
C PRO A 36 14.22 6.25 1.13
N GLY A 37 15.46 6.72 0.95
CA GLY A 37 16.66 5.87 0.98
C GLY A 37 16.76 4.98 2.22
N TRP A 38 16.56 5.57 3.41
CA TRP A 38 16.60 4.85 4.69
C TRP A 38 15.59 3.69 4.76
N LEU A 39 14.43 3.79 4.09
CA LEU A 39 13.42 2.73 4.09
C LEU A 39 13.85 1.59 3.17
N ARG A 40 14.38 1.93 1.99
CA ARG A 40 14.91 0.94 1.03
C ARG A 40 16.04 0.12 1.65
N GLU A 41 16.94 0.78 2.38
CA GLU A 41 18.06 0.12 3.08
C GLU A 41 17.58 -0.87 4.14
N ARG A 42 16.58 -0.49 4.95
CA ARG A 42 16.00 -1.38 5.96
C ARG A 42 15.27 -2.58 5.35
N LEU A 43 14.53 -2.37 4.26
CA LEU A 43 13.86 -3.46 3.55
C LEU A 43 14.87 -4.43 2.94
N ALA A 44 15.91 -3.91 2.27
CA ALA A 44 16.96 -4.72 1.68
C ALA A 44 17.70 -5.58 2.72
N ALA A 45 17.95 -5.03 3.91
CA ALA A 45 18.59 -5.75 5.01
C ALA A 45 17.80 -6.98 5.50
N ARG A 46 16.47 -7.01 5.31
CA ARG A 46 15.61 -8.12 5.74
C ARG A 46 15.40 -9.21 4.68
N VAL A 47 15.87 -9.00 3.44
CA VAL A 47 15.70 -9.96 2.35
C VAL A 47 16.35 -11.32 2.66
N GLY A 48 17.47 -11.32 3.39
CA GLY A 48 18.15 -12.56 3.80
C GLY A 48 17.35 -13.42 4.79
N ASP A 49 16.38 -12.82 5.49
CA ASP A 49 15.66 -13.46 6.59
C ASP A 49 14.32 -14.08 6.14
N LEU A 50 13.95 -13.92 4.85
CA LEU A 50 12.64 -14.30 4.29
C LEU A 50 12.36 -15.82 4.26
N ALA A 51 13.36 -16.66 4.59
CA ALA A 51 13.16 -18.10 4.69
C ALA A 51 12.32 -18.50 5.92
N ALA A 52 12.24 -17.64 6.92
CA ALA A 52 11.42 -17.83 8.11
C ALA A 52 10.17 -16.96 8.07
N TYR A 53 9.09 -17.42 8.72
CA TYR A 53 7.97 -16.53 9.03
C TYR A 53 8.42 -15.44 10.01
N PRO A 54 7.83 -14.23 9.96
CA PRO A 54 8.02 -13.21 11.00
C PRO A 54 7.72 -13.76 12.39
N GLY A 55 8.50 -13.35 13.39
CA GLY A 55 8.32 -13.76 14.78
C GLY A 55 7.26 -12.92 15.51
N GLY A 56 6.85 -13.36 16.71
CA GLY A 56 6.00 -12.56 17.60
C GLY A 56 6.63 -11.21 17.96
N ASP A 57 7.95 -11.19 18.17
CA ASP A 57 8.71 -9.97 18.45
C ASP A 57 8.62 -8.94 17.30
N ASP A 58 8.50 -9.39 16.03
CA ASP A 58 8.33 -8.48 14.89
C ASP A 58 6.95 -7.78 14.94
N ASP A 59 5.89 -8.51 15.32
CA ASP A 59 4.53 -7.99 15.48
C ASP A 59 4.44 -7.00 16.65
N GLU A 60 4.96 -7.40 17.82
CA GLU A 60 5.00 -6.55 19.02
C GLU A 60 5.75 -5.24 18.75
N ALA A 61 6.89 -5.31 18.05
CA ALA A 61 7.65 -4.13 17.67
C ALA A 61 6.89 -3.20 16.71
N ALA A 62 6.16 -3.75 15.75
CA ALA A 62 5.33 -2.98 14.82
C ALA A 62 4.16 -2.30 15.53
N VAL A 63 3.45 -3.03 16.40
CA VAL A 63 2.36 -2.48 17.23
C VAL A 63 2.86 -1.35 18.12
N ALA A 64 3.98 -1.55 18.82
CA ALA A 64 4.56 -0.54 19.70
C ALA A 64 4.97 0.74 18.95
N ALA A 65 5.57 0.61 17.76
CA ALA A 65 5.96 1.75 16.93
C ALA A 65 4.75 2.58 16.47
N VAL A 66 3.65 1.93 16.08
CA VAL A 66 2.40 2.60 15.70
C VAL A 66 1.75 3.27 16.91
N ALA A 67 1.64 2.57 18.03
CA ALA A 67 1.09 3.10 19.28
C ALA A 67 1.83 4.38 19.71
N ALA A 68 3.16 4.34 19.72
CA ALA A 68 4.01 5.49 20.05
C ALA A 68 3.83 6.65 19.07
N ARG A 69 3.77 6.37 17.76
CA ARG A 69 3.55 7.40 16.73
C ARG A 69 2.22 8.15 16.92
N HIS A 70 1.19 7.44 17.37
CA HIS A 70 -0.18 7.97 17.48
C HIS A 70 -0.55 8.40 18.91
N GLY A 71 0.29 8.17 19.91
CA GLY A 71 0.04 8.54 21.30
C GLY A 71 -1.10 7.75 21.95
N VAL A 72 -1.25 6.48 21.58
CA VAL A 72 -2.30 5.56 22.07
C VAL A 72 -1.68 4.33 22.74
N GLY A 73 -2.47 3.59 23.52
CA GLY A 73 -2.05 2.29 24.04
C GLY A 73 -1.99 1.22 22.94
N PRO A 74 -1.13 0.20 23.06
CA PRO A 74 -0.99 -0.87 22.07
C PRO A 74 -2.30 -1.66 21.85
N GLU A 75 -3.17 -1.73 22.85
CA GLU A 75 -4.50 -2.36 22.77
C GLU A 75 -5.47 -1.62 21.82
N ARG A 76 -5.10 -0.41 21.37
CA ARG A 76 -5.86 0.39 20.40
C ARG A 76 -5.29 0.30 18.99
N VAL A 77 -4.32 -0.58 18.76
CA VAL A 77 -3.67 -0.78 17.45
C VAL A 77 -4.04 -2.15 16.91
N LEU A 78 -4.48 -2.17 15.66
CA LEU A 78 -4.66 -3.38 14.87
C LEU A 78 -3.87 -3.20 13.56
N LEU A 79 -2.89 -4.07 13.33
CA LEU A 79 -2.16 -4.09 12.07
C LEU A 79 -3.00 -4.78 10.99
N LEU A 80 -2.95 -4.26 9.77
CA LEU A 80 -3.70 -4.74 8.62
C LEU A 80 -2.78 -4.83 7.40
N GLY A 81 -3.09 -5.74 6.47
CA GLY A 81 -2.53 -5.85 5.12
C GLY A 81 -2.96 -4.73 4.17
N GLY A 82 -3.23 -3.54 4.70
CA GLY A 82 -3.70 -2.36 3.97
C GLY A 82 -5.07 -1.86 4.47
N ALA A 83 -5.38 -0.60 4.18
CA ALA A 83 -6.62 0.03 4.64
C ALA A 83 -7.89 -0.68 4.12
N SER A 84 -7.83 -1.29 2.94
CA SER A 84 -8.95 -2.04 2.35
C SER A 84 -9.39 -3.23 3.19
N GLU A 85 -8.46 -3.93 3.85
CA GLU A 85 -8.80 -5.04 4.75
C GLU A 85 -9.65 -4.53 5.92
N GLY A 86 -9.32 -3.36 6.47
CA GLY A 86 -10.07 -2.77 7.57
C GLY A 86 -11.50 -2.35 7.23
N PHE A 87 -11.85 -2.24 5.95
CA PHE A 87 -13.22 -2.04 5.50
C PHE A 87 -13.97 -3.34 5.21
N HIS A 88 -13.24 -4.45 5.05
CA HIS A 88 -13.83 -5.76 4.75
C HIS A 88 -14.24 -6.51 6.03
N LEU A 89 -13.46 -6.35 7.10
CA LEU A 89 -13.69 -6.92 8.43
C LEU A 89 -14.87 -6.26 9.15
#